data_AF-A0AAD8LXH4-F1
#
_entry.id   AF-A0AAD8LXH4-F1
#
_cell.length_a   1.000
_cell.length_b   1.000
_cell.length_c   1.000
_cell.angle_alpha   90.00
_cell.angle_beta   90.00
_cell.angle_gamma   90.00
#
_symmetry.space_group_name_H-M   'P 1'
#
loop_
_entity.id
_entity.type
_entity.pdbx_description
1 polymer ?
#
loop_
_entity_poly.entity_id
_entity_poly.type
_entity_poly.pdbx_seq_one_letter_code
_entity_poly.pdbx_strand_id
1 'polypeptide(L)'
;MAQHRCTNANARRDDFGTPPSVTDNSFEPSAPRKNIANESSNDSNGELRPPFGPTVAFIFFATLSSNGAKSDQSLPFVKCSPVWKFIKSMEIFKKMPQKPHFSPLFECKEETREGLAIGHMVRFSNVLGTSKPKFSDSSIVIERKLETLDALEPYGFDVGAIRSILTELLLKKEKT
;
A
#
# COMPACT_ATOMS: atom_id res chain seq x y z
N MET A 1 -2.64 8.67 17.17
CA MET A 1 -2.26 7.66 16.15
C MET A 1 -1.42 6.60 16.84
N ALA A 2 -1.92 5.38 16.94
CA ALA A 2 -1.18 4.28 17.54
C ALA A 2 -0.11 3.81 16.54
N GLN A 3 1.16 3.92 16.92
CA GLN A 3 2.27 3.48 16.08
C GLN A 3 2.53 1.99 16.39
N HIS A 4 1.91 1.10 15.61
CA HIS A 4 2.15 -0.34 15.76
C HIS A 4 3.58 -0.68 15.28
N ARG A 5 4.39 -1.18 16.21
CA ARG A 5 5.73 -1.71 15.96
C ARG A 5 5.57 -3.02 15.17
N CYS A 6 6.35 -3.22 14.10
CA CYS A 6 6.37 -4.50 13.38
C CYS A 6 6.66 -5.63 14.37
N THR A 7 5.68 -6.49 14.64
CA THR A 7 5.89 -7.71 15.43
C THR A 7 6.59 -8.73 14.53
N ASN A 8 7.78 -9.18 14.93
CA ASN A 8 8.57 -10.17 14.20
C ASN A 8 7.83 -11.53 14.19
N ALA A 9 7.32 -11.95 13.03
CA ALA A 9 6.61 -13.22 12.88
C ALA A 9 7.53 -14.46 12.82
N ASN A 10 8.86 -14.30 12.87
CA ASN A 10 9.82 -15.40 12.71
C ASN A 10 9.96 -16.34 13.94
N ALA A 11 8.98 -16.40 14.85
CA ALA A 11 9.06 -17.21 16.06
C ALA A 11 8.29 -18.55 16.01
N ARG A 12 7.62 -18.90 14.91
CA ARG A 12 6.97 -20.21 14.77
C ARG A 12 7.80 -21.10 13.84
N ARG A 13 8.56 -22.02 14.44
CA ARG A 13 9.08 -23.19 13.74
C ARG A 13 7.89 -24.13 13.54
N ASP A 14 7.43 -24.26 12.31
CA ASP A 14 6.43 -25.26 11.95
C ASP A 14 7.12 -26.62 11.91
N ASP A 15 6.84 -27.44 12.94
CA ASP A 15 7.19 -28.84 13.01
C ASP A 15 6.29 -29.59 12.03
N PHE A 16 6.82 -29.95 10.85
CA PHE A 16 6.12 -30.78 9.88
C PHE A 16 6.10 -32.24 10.37
N GLY A 17 5.27 -32.49 11.37
CA GLY A 17 4.88 -33.84 11.79
C GLY A 17 4.09 -34.53 10.67
N THR A 18 4.39 -35.80 10.47
CA THR A 18 3.74 -36.71 9.51
C THR A 18 2.21 -36.65 9.59
N PRO A 19 1.47 -36.56 8.47
CA PRO A 19 0.01 -36.51 8.49
C PRO A 19 -0.58 -37.83 9.01
N PRO A 20 -1.57 -37.81 9.91
CA PRO A 20 -2.26 -39.01 10.34
C PRO A 20 -3.10 -39.58 9.20
N SER A 21 -3.06 -40.91 9.05
CA SER A 21 -3.88 -41.69 8.14
C SER A 21 -5.36 -41.55 8.51
N VAL A 22 -6.16 -41.00 7.59
CA VAL A 22 -7.61 -40.86 7.72
C VAL A 22 -8.27 -42.23 7.51
N THR A 23 -8.85 -42.79 8.56
CA THR A 23 -9.89 -43.82 8.44
C THR A 23 -11.25 -43.15 8.47
N ASP A 24 -12.03 -43.49 7.45
CA ASP A 24 -13.45 -43.22 7.19
C ASP A 24 -14.32 -43.25 8.46
N ASN A 25 -15.29 -42.33 8.56
CA ASN A 25 -16.59 -42.52 9.21
C ASN A 25 -17.48 -41.25 9.13
N SER A 26 -18.60 -41.43 8.42
CA SER A 26 -19.95 -40.95 8.75
C SER A 26 -20.27 -39.45 8.60
N PHE A 27 -20.99 -39.17 7.52
CA PHE A 27 -21.74 -37.95 7.23
C PHE A 27 -22.96 -37.85 8.16
N GLU A 28 -22.93 -36.94 9.14
CA GLU A 28 -24.12 -36.57 9.93
C GLU A 28 -24.77 -35.28 9.37
N PRO A 29 -26.10 -35.24 9.15
CA PRO A 29 -26.78 -34.07 8.60
C PRO A 29 -27.03 -32.97 9.67
N SER A 30 -26.76 -31.73 9.27
CA SER A 30 -26.95 -30.52 10.09
C SER A 30 -28.40 -30.22 10.47
N ALA A 31 -28.63 -29.86 11.74
CA ALA A 31 -29.89 -29.36 12.27
C ALA A 31 -30.04 -27.82 12.13
N PRO A 32 -31.27 -27.26 12.16
CA PRO A 32 -31.59 -25.93 11.59
C PRO A 32 -31.35 -24.73 12.53
N ARG A 33 -31.05 -23.57 11.91
CA ARG A 33 -30.98 -22.24 12.52
C ARG A 33 -32.26 -21.88 13.29
N LYS A 34 -32.10 -21.32 14.50
CA LYS A 34 -33.13 -20.55 15.19
C LYS A 34 -32.82 -19.07 15.08
N ASN A 35 -33.80 -18.30 14.59
CA ASN A 35 -33.77 -16.86 14.44
C ASN A 35 -34.80 -16.23 15.39
N ILE A 36 -34.44 -15.04 15.90
CA ILE A 36 -35.28 -13.92 16.37
C ILE A 36 -35.89 -14.03 17.78
N ALA A 37 -35.41 -13.15 18.66
CA ALA A 37 -36.26 -12.23 19.42
C ALA A 37 -35.52 -10.90 19.67
N ASN A 38 -36.06 -9.88 19.03
CA ASN A 38 -36.09 -8.46 19.33
C ASN A 38 -36.35 -8.12 20.80
N GLU A 39 -35.51 -7.26 21.40
CA GLU A 39 -35.94 -6.38 22.48
C GLU A 39 -35.22 -5.04 22.38
N SER A 40 -36.02 -3.97 22.38
CA SER A 40 -35.58 -2.58 22.30
C SER A 40 -35.13 -2.09 23.66
N SER A 41 -34.03 -1.34 23.71
CA SER A 41 -33.91 -0.27 24.70
C SER A 41 -33.13 0.89 24.08
N ASN A 42 -33.85 2.00 23.97
CA ASN A 42 -33.32 3.29 23.62
C ASN A 42 -32.52 3.79 24.83
N ASP A 43 -31.28 4.24 24.64
CA ASP A 43 -30.70 5.21 25.55
C ASP A 43 -29.73 6.16 24.85
N SER A 44 -30.26 7.36 24.59
CA SER A 44 -29.69 8.63 25.01
C SER A 44 -28.23 8.94 24.65
N ASN A 45 -28.09 9.80 23.64
CA ASN A 45 -26.90 10.64 23.40
C ASN A 45 -26.47 11.36 24.69
N GLY A 46 -25.27 11.06 25.18
CA GLY A 46 -24.63 11.74 26.30
C GLY A 46 -23.31 12.37 25.90
N GLU A 47 -23.38 13.55 25.29
CA GLU A 47 -22.23 14.40 24.99
C GLU A 47 -21.73 15.04 26.30
N LEU A 48 -20.61 14.57 26.85
CA LEU A 48 -19.88 15.29 27.90
C LEU A 48 -19.03 16.40 27.25
N ARG A 49 -19.63 17.58 27.11
CA ARG A 49 -18.87 18.83 26.96
C ARG A 49 -18.16 19.13 28.30
N PRO A 50 -16.84 19.36 28.33
CA PRO A 50 -16.21 19.95 29.49
C PRO A 50 -16.62 21.44 29.62
N PRO A 51 -16.97 21.92 30.82
CA PRO A 51 -17.35 23.32 31.04
C PRO A 51 -16.14 24.24 30.88
N PHE A 52 -16.32 25.31 30.09
CA PHE A 52 -15.30 26.32 29.86
C PHE A 52 -14.94 27.09 31.14
N GLY A 53 -13.65 27.21 31.40
CA GLY A 53 -13.01 28.21 32.25
C GLY A 53 -11.53 28.34 31.84
N PRO A 54 -10.95 29.55 31.71
CA PRO A 54 -9.76 29.77 30.91
C PRO A 54 -8.49 29.57 31.72
N THR A 55 -7.62 28.64 31.33
CA THR A 55 -6.20 28.69 31.72
C THR A 55 -5.34 28.16 30.59
N VAL A 56 -4.58 29.10 30.03
CA VAL A 56 -3.46 29.00 29.09
C VAL A 56 -2.78 27.62 29.06
N ALA A 57 -3.06 26.86 28.00
CA ALA A 57 -2.15 25.83 27.47
C ALA A 57 -2.37 25.67 25.95
N PHE A 58 -2.46 26.81 25.26
CA PHE A 58 -2.42 26.91 23.80
C PHE A 58 -0.98 27.22 23.37
N ILE A 59 -0.06 26.28 23.56
CA ILE A 59 1.19 26.21 22.79
C ILE A 59 1.84 24.84 23.00
N PHE A 60 1.47 23.91 22.13
CA PHE A 60 2.43 22.89 21.72
C PHE A 60 2.38 22.74 20.20
N PHE A 61 2.75 23.83 19.52
CA PHE A 61 3.21 23.77 18.15
C PHE A 61 4.59 24.44 18.07
N ALA A 62 5.56 23.62 17.69
CA ALA A 62 6.85 23.92 17.06
C ALA A 62 7.81 24.93 17.74
N THR A 63 8.95 24.41 18.22
CA THR A 63 10.26 25.06 17.98
C THR A 63 11.38 24.04 17.79
N LEU A 64 11.92 24.08 16.56
CA LEU A 64 13.10 23.51 15.91
C LEU A 64 14.10 22.63 16.69
N SER A 65 14.42 21.49 16.08
CA SER A 65 15.82 21.09 15.89
C SER A 65 16.07 20.90 14.39
N SER A 66 16.64 21.94 13.77
CA SER A 66 17.20 21.87 12.42
C SER A 66 18.51 21.08 12.49
N ASN A 67 18.44 19.82 12.14
CA ASN A 67 19.55 19.10 11.53
C ASN A 67 19.07 18.72 10.14
N GLY A 68 19.85 19.04 9.09
CA GLY A 68 19.52 18.82 7.69
C GLY A 68 19.27 17.34 7.35
N ALA A 69 18.07 16.86 7.68
CA ALA A 69 17.55 15.57 7.29
C ALA A 69 16.40 15.85 6.33
N LYS A 70 16.61 15.50 5.06
CA LYS A 70 15.58 15.45 4.01
C LYS A 70 14.31 14.93 4.66
N SER A 71 13.22 15.71 4.57
CA SER A 71 11.92 15.33 5.10
C SER A 71 11.54 13.95 4.55
N ASP A 72 11.79 12.90 5.34
CA ASP A 72 11.16 11.61 5.14
C ASP A 72 9.68 11.89 5.36
N GLN A 73 8.96 12.18 4.27
CA GLN A 73 7.51 12.29 4.32
C GLN A 73 7.02 11.02 5.00
N SER A 74 6.27 11.18 6.10
CA SER A 74 5.86 10.04 6.91
C SER A 74 5.02 9.12 6.04
N LEU A 75 5.57 7.95 5.71
CA LEU A 75 4.84 6.95 4.96
C LEU A 75 3.56 6.57 5.74
N PRO A 76 2.45 6.27 5.05
CA PRO A 76 1.20 5.91 5.70
C PRO A 76 1.22 4.52 6.36
N PHE A 77 2.35 3.83 6.30
CA PHE A 77 2.59 2.49 6.84
C PHE A 77 4.07 2.31 7.20
N VAL A 78 4.35 1.32 8.06
CA VAL A 78 5.71 0.87 8.35
C VAL A 78 6.09 -0.25 7.37
N LYS A 79 7.32 -0.21 6.85
CA LYS A 79 7.85 -1.23 5.93
C LYS A 79 8.26 -2.50 6.71
N CYS A 80 7.30 -3.37 7.04
CA CYS A 80 7.54 -4.61 7.76
C CYS A 80 7.91 -5.79 6.83
N SER A 81 7.47 -5.77 5.57
CA SER A 81 7.65 -6.89 4.65
C SER A 81 9.10 -7.03 4.14
N PRO A 82 9.67 -8.26 4.11
CA PRO A 82 10.99 -8.48 3.52
C PRO A 82 11.03 -8.18 2.01
N VAL A 83 9.87 -8.14 1.34
CA VAL A 83 9.74 -7.81 -0.09
C VAL A 83 10.33 -6.44 -0.41
N TRP A 84 10.35 -5.49 0.53
CA TRP A 84 11.01 -4.20 0.31
C TRP A 84 12.50 -4.33 0.00
N LYS A 85 13.19 -5.32 0.57
CA LYS A 85 14.61 -5.58 0.23
C LYS A 85 14.74 -6.08 -1.20
N PHE A 86 13.86 -6.98 -1.62
CA PHE A 86 13.81 -7.47 -2.99
C PHE A 86 13.53 -6.34 -3.98
N ILE A 87 12.51 -5.52 -3.75
CA ILE A 87 12.17 -4.37 -4.61
C ILE A 87 13.37 -3.43 -4.75
N LYS A 88 14.02 -3.05 -3.64
CA LYS A 88 15.21 -2.18 -3.67
C LYS A 88 16.37 -2.79 -4.45
N SER A 89 16.43 -4.12 -4.56
CA SER A 89 17.49 -4.84 -5.26
C SER A 89 17.26 -4.95 -6.78
N MET A 90 16.04 -4.68 -7.27
CA MET A 90 15.73 -4.73 -8.70
C MET A 90 16.53 -3.66 -9.43
N GLU A 91 17.13 -4.03 -10.57
CA GLU A 91 17.99 -3.16 -11.38
C GLU A 91 17.32 -1.84 -11.77
N ILE A 92 16.01 -1.85 -12.00
CA ILE A 92 15.26 -0.65 -12.36
C ILE A 92 15.28 0.40 -11.24
N PHE A 93 15.15 -0.02 -9.98
CA PHE A 93 15.17 0.88 -8.84
C PHE A 93 16.59 1.29 -8.42
N LYS A 94 17.61 0.55 -8.86
CA LYS A 94 19.01 1.00 -8.76
C LYS A 94 19.31 2.10 -9.77
N LYS A 95 18.86 1.93 -11.02
CA LYS A 95 19.11 2.87 -12.13
C LYS A 95 18.24 4.12 -12.04
N MET A 96 17.00 3.97 -11.58
CA MET A 96 16.04 5.04 -11.40
C MET A 96 15.41 4.92 -10.01
N PRO A 97 16.10 5.43 -8.97
CA PRO A 97 15.58 5.42 -7.62
C PRO A 97 14.27 6.20 -7.50
N GLN A 98 13.26 5.56 -6.92
CA GLN A 98 11.93 6.15 -6.70
C GLN A 98 11.71 6.36 -5.20
N LYS A 99 11.05 7.47 -4.84
CA LYS A 99 10.66 7.79 -3.44
C LYS A 99 9.19 8.24 -3.34
N PRO A 100 8.24 7.39 -3.78
CA PRO A 100 6.82 7.68 -3.65
C PRO A 100 6.41 7.91 -2.19
N HIS A 101 5.56 8.91 -1.98
CA HIS A 101 5.04 9.30 -0.67
C HIS A 101 3.85 8.43 -0.25
N PHE A 102 3.12 7.87 -1.22
CA PHE A 102 1.95 7.03 -1.03
C PHE A 102 0.80 7.67 -0.22
N SER A 103 0.76 9.00 -0.09
CA SER A 103 -0.25 9.71 0.73
C SER A 103 -1.70 9.28 0.49
N PRO A 104 -2.17 8.97 -0.73
CA PRO A 104 -3.54 8.48 -0.92
C PRO A 104 -3.86 7.21 -0.10
N LEU A 105 -2.85 6.42 0.29
CA LEU A 105 -3.07 5.22 1.12
C LEU A 105 -3.48 5.54 2.56
N PHE A 106 -3.43 6.80 3.02
CA PHE A 106 -4.05 7.17 4.32
C PHE A 106 -5.55 6.87 4.37
N GLU A 107 -6.23 6.88 3.21
CA GLU A 107 -7.67 6.57 3.09
C GLU A 107 -7.95 5.06 3.12
N CYS A 108 -6.91 4.23 2.95
CA CYS A 108 -7.02 2.78 3.00
C CYS A 108 -6.94 2.26 4.44
N LYS A 109 -7.52 1.07 4.68
CA LYS A 109 -7.37 0.34 5.95
C LYS A 109 -5.90 0.08 6.25
N GLU A 110 -5.49 0.29 7.50
CA GLU A 110 -4.07 0.27 7.90
C GLU A 110 -3.37 -1.04 7.50
N GLU A 111 -4.05 -2.17 7.67
CA GLU A 111 -3.53 -3.51 7.38
C GLU A 111 -3.27 -3.78 5.88
N THR A 112 -3.83 -2.98 4.96
CA THR A 112 -3.64 -3.16 3.51
C THR A 112 -2.62 -2.22 2.88
N ARG A 113 -2.28 -1.12 3.57
CA ARG A 113 -1.46 -0.03 3.00
C ARG A 113 -0.10 -0.49 2.50
N GLU A 114 0.60 -1.31 3.29
CA GLU A 114 1.91 -1.82 2.89
C GLU A 114 1.82 -2.69 1.63
N GLY A 115 0.83 -3.59 1.57
CA GLY A 115 0.58 -4.45 0.41
C GLY A 115 0.25 -3.65 -0.84
N LEU A 116 -0.59 -2.62 -0.73
CA LEU A 116 -0.92 -1.71 -1.84
C LEU A 116 0.32 -0.96 -2.33
N ALA A 117 1.13 -0.41 -1.43
CA ALA A 117 2.36 0.28 -1.78
C ALA A 117 3.37 -0.64 -2.50
N ILE A 118 3.50 -1.89 -2.04
CA ILE A 118 4.28 -2.93 -2.74
C ILE A 118 3.72 -3.16 -4.15
N GLY A 119 2.40 -3.30 -4.28
CA GLY A 119 1.72 -3.47 -5.57
C GLY A 119 2.00 -2.32 -6.53
N HIS A 120 1.98 -1.08 -6.06
CA HIS A 120 2.34 0.10 -6.86
C HIS A 120 3.80 0.10 -7.30
N MET A 121 4.74 -0.27 -6.44
CA MET A 121 6.16 -0.41 -6.82
C MET A 121 6.34 -1.49 -7.90
N VAL A 122 5.71 -2.65 -7.74
CA VAL A 122 5.76 -3.72 -8.76
C VAL A 122 5.15 -3.24 -10.07
N ARG A 123 4.00 -2.56 -10.02
CA ARG A 123 3.34 -2.00 -11.21
C ARG A 123 4.25 -1.02 -11.96
N PHE A 124 4.94 -0.12 -11.25
CA PHE A 124 5.93 0.77 -11.86
C PHE A 124 7.06 0.01 -12.55
N SER A 125 7.59 -1.04 -11.89
CA SER A 125 8.66 -1.86 -12.48
C SER A 125 8.21 -2.57 -13.76
N ASN A 126 6.94 -2.97 -13.85
CA ASN A 126 6.37 -3.64 -15.03
C ASN A 126 6.22 -2.69 -16.22
N VAL A 127 5.91 -1.40 -16.00
CA VAL A 127 5.84 -0.40 -17.09
C VAL A 127 7.18 -0.29 -17.81
N LEU A 128 8.26 -0.34 -17.03
CA LEU A 128 9.63 -0.23 -17.53
C LEU A 128 10.20 -1.55 -18.02
N GLY A 129 9.52 -2.66 -17.71
CA GLY A 129 9.91 -4.01 -18.05
C GLY A 129 11.30 -4.41 -17.55
N THR A 130 11.69 -5.64 -17.89
CA THR A 130 13.10 -6.08 -17.83
C THR A 130 13.94 -5.48 -18.97
N SER A 131 13.29 -4.90 -19.98
CA SER A 131 13.94 -4.22 -21.10
C SER A 131 13.24 -2.90 -21.40
N LYS A 132 14.02 -1.86 -21.69
CA LYS A 132 13.58 -0.51 -22.08
C LYS A 132 12.41 -0.55 -23.08
N PRO A 133 11.50 0.43 -23.07
CA PRO A 133 10.42 0.55 -24.06
C PRO A 133 10.97 0.38 -25.48
N LYS A 134 10.40 -0.54 -26.26
CA LYS A 134 10.88 -0.85 -27.62
C LYS A 134 9.92 -0.30 -28.65
N PHE A 135 10.46 0.14 -29.78
CA PHE A 135 9.65 0.55 -30.93
C PHE A 135 8.75 -0.59 -31.47
N SER A 136 9.11 -1.85 -31.22
CA SER A 136 8.31 -3.04 -31.56
C SER A 136 7.04 -3.19 -30.72
N ASP A 137 6.93 -2.52 -29.57
CA ASP A 137 5.71 -2.55 -28.76
C ASP A 137 4.54 -2.00 -29.60
N SER A 138 3.37 -2.63 -29.52
CA SER A 138 2.17 -2.12 -30.19
C SER A 138 1.71 -0.81 -29.53
N SER A 139 1.03 0.05 -30.29
CA SER A 139 0.50 1.33 -29.77
C SER A 139 -0.37 1.12 -28.52
N ILE A 140 -1.22 0.09 -28.53
CA ILE A 140 -2.07 -0.32 -27.40
C ILE A 140 -1.24 -0.64 -26.14
N VAL A 141 -0.07 -1.28 -26.29
CA VAL A 141 0.80 -1.59 -25.15
C VAL A 141 1.44 -0.32 -24.59
N ILE A 142 1.82 0.62 -25.45
CA ILE A 142 2.38 1.92 -25.05
C ILE A 142 1.31 2.75 -24.32
N GLU A 143 0.09 2.80 -24.83
CA GLU A 143 -1.05 3.49 -24.19
C GLU A 143 -1.36 2.93 -22.81
N ARG A 144 -1.46 1.59 -22.66
CA ARG A 144 -1.66 0.95 -21.34
C ARG A 144 -0.55 1.26 -20.34
N LYS A 145 0.70 1.39 -20.83
CA LYS A 145 1.84 1.81 -19.99
C LYS A 145 1.68 3.26 -19.54
N LEU A 146 1.22 4.17 -20.41
CA LEU A 146 0.92 5.57 -20.08
C LEU A 146 -0.21 5.66 -19.04
N GLU A 147 -1.32 4.95 -19.24
CA GLU A 147 -2.42 4.88 -18.26
C GLU A 147 -1.92 4.41 -16.88
N THR A 148 -1.00 3.44 -16.88
CA THR A 148 -0.41 2.95 -15.64
C THR A 148 0.44 4.01 -14.94
N LEU A 149 1.20 4.83 -15.69
CA LEU A 149 1.98 5.92 -15.12
C LEU A 149 1.08 7.00 -14.50
N ASP A 150 -0.01 7.35 -15.18
CA ASP A 150 -0.98 8.33 -14.70
C ASP A 150 -1.66 7.86 -13.41
N ALA A 151 -1.92 6.56 -13.27
CA ALA A 151 -2.42 5.98 -12.03
C ALA A 151 -1.40 5.95 -10.88
N LEU A 152 -0.10 6.08 -11.16
CA LEU A 152 0.98 6.03 -10.16
C LEU A 152 1.43 7.42 -9.70
N GLU A 153 1.30 8.45 -10.54
CA GLU A 153 1.70 9.82 -10.23
C GLU A 153 1.11 10.37 -8.92
N PRO A 154 -0.19 10.16 -8.58
CA PRO A 154 -0.76 10.64 -7.31
C PRO A 154 -0.14 10.02 -6.05
N TYR A 155 0.57 8.89 -6.20
CA TYR A 155 1.29 8.24 -5.10
C TYR A 155 2.74 8.75 -4.95
N GLY A 156 3.16 9.68 -5.81
CA GLY A 156 4.47 10.32 -5.76
C GLY A 156 5.55 9.65 -6.60
N PHE A 157 5.18 8.84 -7.59
CA PHE A 157 6.15 8.30 -8.53
C PHE A 157 6.63 9.40 -9.48
N ASP A 158 7.94 9.46 -9.71
CA ASP A 158 8.52 10.27 -10.77
C ASP A 158 8.39 9.52 -12.10
N VAL A 159 7.41 9.95 -12.88
CA VAL A 159 7.01 9.32 -14.15
C VAL A 159 7.36 10.16 -15.38
N GLY A 160 7.81 11.40 -15.21
CA GLY A 160 7.90 12.40 -16.28
C GLY A 160 8.81 11.96 -17.43
N ALA A 161 10.01 11.47 -17.12
CA ALA A 161 10.95 11.01 -18.14
C ALA A 161 10.40 9.82 -18.94
N ILE A 162 9.76 8.87 -18.27
CA ILE A 162 9.22 7.65 -18.90
C ILE A 162 8.03 8.00 -19.78
N ARG A 163 7.14 8.86 -19.27
CA ARG A 163 5.98 9.37 -20.01
C ARG A 163 6.42 10.03 -21.30
N SER A 164 7.41 10.92 -21.25
CA SER A 164 7.97 11.57 -22.44
C SER A 164 8.49 10.57 -23.47
N ILE A 165 9.25 9.57 -23.04
CA ILE A 165 9.80 8.53 -23.93
C ILE A 165 8.67 7.73 -24.60
N LEU A 166 7.65 7.32 -23.84
CA LEU A 166 6.53 6.54 -24.36
C LEU A 166 5.67 7.36 -25.33
N THR A 167 5.40 8.62 -25.02
CA THR A 167 4.67 9.52 -25.92
C THR A 167 5.43 9.76 -27.23
N GLU A 168 6.74 9.99 -27.19
CA GLU A 168 7.54 10.11 -28.42
C GLU A 168 7.53 8.83 -29.27
N LEU A 169 7.60 7.67 -28.63
CA LEU A 169 7.51 6.38 -29.33
C LEU A 169 6.15 6.22 -30.01
N LEU A 170 5.06 6.61 -29.34
CA LEU A 170 3.71 6.54 -29.88
C LEU A 170 3.56 7.46 -31.11
N LEU A 171 4.01 8.72 -31.01
CA LEU A 171 3.97 9.69 -32.10
C LEU A 171 4.75 9.24 -33.35
N LYS A 172 5.91 8.61 -33.15
CA LYS A 172 6.71 8.06 -34.26
C LYS A 172 5.98 6.94 -35.00
N LYS A 173 5.16 6.15 -34.29
CA LYS A 173 4.40 5.04 -34.89
C LYS A 173 3.18 5.52 -35.66
N GLU A 174 2.51 6.58 -35.23
CA GLU A 174 1.35 7.14 -35.93
C GLU A 174 1.73 7.81 -37.26
N LYS A 175 2.95 8.34 -37.36
CA LYS A 175 3.47 8.98 -38.57
C LYS A 175 3.97 7.99 -39.65
N THR A 176 3.93 6.67 -39.39
CA THR A 176 4.43 5.64 -40.31
C THR A 176 3.27 4.89 -40.95
#